data_AF-A0A392PQ18-F1
#
_entry.id   AF-A0A392PQ18-F1
#
_cell.length_a   1.000
_cell.length_b   1.000
_cell.length_c   1.000
_cell.angle_alpha   90.00
_cell.angle_beta   90.00
_cell.angle_gamma   90.00
#
_symmetry.space_group_name_H-M   'P 1'
#
loop_
_entity.id
_entity.type
_entity.pdbx_description
1 polymer ?
#
loop_
_entity_poly.entity_id
_entity_poly.type
_entity_poly.pdbx_seq_one_letter_code
_entity_poly.pdbx_strand_id
1 'polypeptide(L)'
;MSDSVLQKPFTEEQCQKACMEDCLCSVAIFKDGSSCWKKKLPLSNGRYDVTLGSKAFLKVRKDNTSLVPTIPIMANKNNNRKTLVLVGSVLFSSSAILNVAFIVAICVCTSFIFQYKKKLRSA
;
A
#
# COMPACT_ATOMS: atom_id res chain seq x y z
N MET A 1 -9.66 -31.44 -0.93
CA MET A 1 -8.41 -31.24 -0.17
C MET A 1 -8.61 -30.02 0.70
N SER A 2 -8.54 -30.15 2.02
CA SER A 2 -8.79 -29.04 2.95
C SER A 2 -7.68 -27.97 2.82
N ASP A 3 -8.04 -26.69 2.86
CA ASP A 3 -7.09 -25.57 2.72
C ASP A 3 -6.11 -25.45 3.90
N SER A 4 -6.42 -26.12 5.01
CA SER A 4 -5.56 -26.26 6.19
C SER A 4 -5.53 -27.69 6.71
N VAL A 5 -4.33 -28.18 7.03
CA VAL A 5 -4.11 -29.51 7.62
C VAL A 5 -3.40 -29.33 8.97
N LEU A 6 -3.96 -29.93 10.02
CA LEU A 6 -3.36 -29.97 11.36
C LEU A 6 -2.57 -31.27 11.55
N GLN A 7 -1.35 -31.16 12.06
CA GLN A 7 -0.47 -32.28 12.36
C GLN A 7 0.06 -32.17 13.80
N LYS A 8 -0.07 -33.26 14.56
CA LYS A 8 0.46 -33.42 15.91
C LYS A 8 0.87 -34.89 16.15
N PRO A 9 1.90 -35.17 16.94
CA PRO A 9 2.87 -34.22 17.50
C PRO A 9 3.91 -33.81 16.44
N PHE A 10 4.26 -32.54 16.39
CA PHE A 10 5.30 -32.00 15.51
C PHE A 10 6.21 -31.06 16.29
N THR A 11 7.52 -31.09 16.04
CA THR A 11 8.43 -30.01 16.49
C THR A 11 8.37 -28.82 15.53
N GLU A 12 8.94 -27.69 15.94
CA GLU A 12 9.02 -26.49 15.11
C GLU A 12 9.76 -26.77 13.79
N GLU A 13 10.89 -27.48 13.87
CA GLU A 13 11.74 -27.83 12.72
C GLU A 13 11.06 -28.82 11.78
N GLN A 14 10.38 -29.83 12.36
CA GLN A 14 9.59 -30.78 11.58
C GLN A 14 8.46 -30.07 10.83
N CYS A 15 7.80 -29.09 11.45
CA CYS A 15 6.72 -28.33 10.85
C CYS A 15 7.22 -27.49 9.66
N GLN A 16 8.39 -26.86 9.81
CA GLN A 16 9.05 -26.12 8.75
C GLN A 16 9.41 -27.05 7.58
N LYS A 17 10.06 -28.19 7.87
CA LYS A 17 10.49 -29.17 6.85
C LYS A 17 9.31 -29.76 6.09
N ALA A 18 8.24 -30.13 6.80
CA ALA A 18 7.04 -30.70 6.20
C ALA A 18 6.32 -29.73 5.23
N CYS A 19 6.47 -28.41 5.42
CA CYS A 19 5.99 -27.42 4.46
C CYS A 19 6.97 -27.18 3.30
N MET A 20 8.27 -27.30 3.54
CA MET A 20 9.28 -27.23 2.48
C MET A 20 9.12 -28.38 1.48
N GLU A 21 8.85 -29.59 1.97
CA GLU A 21 8.65 -30.80 1.16
C GLU A 21 7.28 -30.83 0.45
N ASP A 22 6.31 -30.04 0.90
CA ASP A 22 4.99 -29.97 0.28
C ASP A 22 4.93 -28.83 -0.76
N CYS A 23 4.72 -29.20 -2.02
CA CYS A 23 4.64 -28.26 -3.14
C CYS A 23 3.49 -27.26 -3.02
N LEU A 24 2.39 -27.63 -2.36
CA LEU A 24 1.22 -26.78 -2.21
C LEU A 24 1.23 -26.00 -0.89
N CYS A 25 2.07 -26.40 0.07
CA CYS A 25 2.21 -25.67 1.32
C CYS A 25 2.88 -24.32 1.08
N SER A 26 2.18 -23.26 1.49
CA SER A 26 2.68 -21.89 1.41
C SER A 26 3.02 -21.33 2.79
N VAL A 27 2.32 -21.78 3.84
CA VAL A 27 2.58 -21.37 5.23
C VAL A 27 2.53 -22.57 6.17
N ALA A 28 3.45 -22.62 7.13
CA ALA A 28 3.41 -23.50 8.30
C ALA A 28 3.22 -22.66 9.56
N ILE A 29 2.27 -23.02 10.43
CA ILE A 29 2.01 -22.34 11.70
C ILE A 29 2.30 -23.34 12.82
N PHE A 30 3.19 -22.98 13.74
CA PHE A 30 3.48 -23.75 14.94
C PHE A 30 2.85 -23.10 16.16
N LYS A 31 2.13 -23.88 16.98
CA LYS A 31 1.46 -23.40 18.21
C LYS A 31 1.36 -24.53 19.24
N ASP A 32 1.09 -24.16 20.48
CA ASP A 32 0.78 -25.08 21.59
C ASP A 32 1.87 -26.16 21.79
N GLY A 33 3.13 -25.85 21.45
CA GLY A 33 4.32 -26.70 21.63
C GLY A 33 4.41 -27.98 20.80
N SER A 34 3.34 -28.37 20.09
CA SER A 34 3.27 -29.65 19.36
C SER A 34 2.37 -29.61 18.11
N SER A 35 1.78 -28.46 17.81
CA SER A 35 0.76 -28.32 16.78
C SER A 35 1.31 -27.62 15.55
N CYS A 36 1.23 -28.29 14.41
CA CYS A 36 1.61 -27.74 13.11
C CYS A 36 0.38 -27.61 12.21
N TRP A 37 0.06 -26.39 11.76
CA TRP A 37 -0.91 -26.17 10.69
C TRP A 37 -0.20 -25.84 9.39
N LYS A 38 -0.42 -26.65 8.36
CA LYS A 38 0.00 -26.34 6.99
C LYS A 38 -1.16 -25.70 6.24
N LYS A 39 -0.90 -24.62 5.52
CA LYS A 39 -1.89 -23.91 4.71
C LYS A 39 -1.45 -23.74 3.26
N LYS A 40 -2.42 -23.86 2.36
CA LYS A 40 -2.29 -23.57 0.93
C LYS A 40 -2.72 -22.12 0.64
N LEU A 41 -2.31 -21.56 -0.49
CA LEU A 41 -2.87 -20.31 -1.03
C LEU A 41 -4.31 -20.50 -1.54
N PRO A 42 -5.17 -19.45 -1.48
CA PRO A 42 -4.88 -18.10 -0.98
C PRO A 42 -4.93 -18.01 0.55
N LEU A 43 -4.02 -17.22 1.15
CA LEU A 43 -4.02 -16.98 2.59
C LEU A 43 -5.12 -15.96 2.93
N SER A 44 -6.27 -16.43 3.40
CA SER A 44 -7.37 -15.58 3.88
C SER A 44 -7.26 -15.32 5.39
N ASN A 45 -7.78 -14.17 5.83
CA ASN A 45 -7.94 -13.81 7.24
C ASN A 45 -6.65 -13.84 8.09
N GLY A 46 -5.50 -13.52 7.49
CA GLY A 46 -4.24 -13.37 8.24
C GLY A 46 -4.32 -12.22 9.25
N ARG A 47 -4.02 -12.48 10.52
CA ARG A 47 -3.95 -11.48 11.59
C ARG A 47 -2.67 -11.67 12.39
N TYR A 48 -2.03 -10.56 12.77
CA TYR A 48 -0.91 -10.57 13.67
C TYR A 48 -1.42 -10.36 15.09
N ASP A 49 -1.14 -11.33 15.97
CA ASP A 49 -1.53 -11.27 17.38
C ASP A 49 -0.45 -11.94 18.22
N VAL A 50 0.23 -11.13 19.03
CA VAL A 50 1.35 -11.55 19.89
C VAL A 50 0.91 -12.40 21.07
N THR A 51 -0.37 -12.37 21.43
CA THR A 51 -0.89 -13.07 22.62
C THR A 51 -1.05 -14.57 22.40
N LEU A 52 -1.17 -15.03 21.15
CA LEU A 52 -1.36 -16.44 20.83
C LEU A 52 -0.10 -17.29 20.94
N GLY A 53 1.09 -16.69 21.04
CA GLY A 53 2.36 -17.41 21.10
C GLY A 53 2.60 -18.34 19.89
N SER A 54 1.98 -18.05 18.74
CA SER A 54 2.13 -18.83 17.52
C SER A 54 3.28 -18.29 16.66
N LYS A 55 3.98 -19.19 15.96
CA LYS A 55 5.01 -18.86 14.98
C LYS A 55 4.53 -19.25 13.59
N ALA A 56 4.54 -18.33 12.64
CA ALA A 56 4.17 -18.60 11.25
C ALA A 56 5.39 -18.48 10.34
N PHE A 57 5.63 -19.53 9.54
CA PHE A 57 6.70 -19.61 8.54
C PHE A 57 6.10 -19.51 7.15
N LEU A 58 6.49 -18.47 6.40
CA LEU A 58 6.08 -18.29 5.01
C LEU A 58 7.15 -18.89 4.09
N LYS A 59 6.74 -19.79 3.18
CA LYS A 59 7.62 -20.38 2.18
C LYS A 59 7.93 -19.34 1.10
N VAL A 60 9.21 -19.09 0.86
CA VAL A 60 9.69 -18.13 -0.16
C VAL A 60 10.71 -18.81 -1.08
N ARG A 61 10.81 -18.32 -2.32
CA ARG A 61 11.78 -18.82 -3.30
C ARG A 61 13.20 -18.38 -2.91
N LYS A 62 14.19 -19.25 -3.14
CA LYS A 62 15.61 -19.02 -2.79
C LYS A 62 16.30 -18.02 -3.73
N ASP A 63 15.78 -17.83 -4.94
CA ASP A 63 16.44 -17.05 -5.97
C ASP A 63 16.08 -15.56 -5.81
N ASN A 64 17.11 -14.74 -5.59
CA ASN A 64 17.04 -13.33 -5.19
C ASN A 64 16.52 -12.40 -6.28
N THR A 65 15.23 -12.45 -6.66
CA THR A 65 14.52 -11.31 -7.25
C THR A 65 13.02 -11.59 -7.35
N SER A 66 12.24 -10.65 -6.82
CA SER A 66 10.80 -10.48 -6.96
C SER A 66 9.90 -11.28 -6.00
N LEU A 67 9.01 -10.53 -5.35
CA LEU A 67 7.86 -10.96 -4.54
C LEU A 67 8.13 -11.32 -3.08
N VAL A 68 9.07 -10.66 -2.40
CA VAL A 68 8.73 -10.27 -1.02
C VAL A 68 7.69 -9.16 -1.20
N PRO A 69 6.36 -9.38 -1.02
CA PRO A 69 5.54 -8.25 -0.64
C PRO A 69 6.21 -7.76 0.62
N THR A 70 6.73 -6.53 0.58
CA THR A 70 7.34 -5.89 1.75
C THR A 70 6.36 -6.11 2.89
N ILE A 71 6.60 -7.14 3.72
CA ILE A 71 5.85 -7.31 4.95
C ILE A 71 6.19 -6.02 5.66
N PRO A 72 5.20 -5.18 6.01
CA PRO A 72 5.47 -4.06 6.86
C PRO A 72 5.71 -4.65 8.25
N ILE A 73 6.83 -5.37 8.43
CA ILE A 73 7.55 -5.32 9.68
C ILE A 73 7.71 -3.84 9.89
N MET A 74 7.10 -3.34 10.97
CA MET A 74 6.89 -1.94 11.29
C MET A 74 8.20 -1.14 11.25
N ALA A 75 8.74 -0.89 10.06
CA ALA A 75 9.67 0.17 9.79
C ALA A 75 8.79 1.39 9.73
N ASN A 76 8.92 2.24 10.74
CA ASN A 76 8.43 3.61 10.82
C ASN A 76 8.79 4.37 9.53
N LYS A 77 8.02 4.14 8.45
CA LYS A 77 8.21 4.74 7.12
C LYS A 77 7.31 5.96 7.02
N ASN A 78 7.56 6.95 7.90
CA ASN A 78 6.87 8.24 7.88
C ASN A 78 7.40 9.20 6.80
N ASN A 79 8.44 8.80 6.06
CA ASN A 79 9.15 9.62 5.08
C ASN A 79 8.51 9.58 3.68
N ASN A 80 7.98 8.45 3.22
CA ASN A 80 7.50 8.33 1.83
C ASN A 80 6.17 9.06 1.55
N ARG A 81 5.32 9.18 2.58
CA ARG A 81 4.08 9.98 2.49
C ARG A 81 4.37 11.48 2.40
N LYS A 82 5.42 11.95 3.08
CA LYS A 82 5.84 13.35 3.06
C LYS A 82 6.37 13.74 1.67
N THR A 83 7.16 12.89 1.02
CA THR A 83 7.70 13.15 -0.32
C THR A 83 6.62 13.17 -1.40
N LEU A 84 5.67 12.22 -1.36
CA LEU A 84 4.57 12.18 -2.34
C LEU A 84 3.60 13.37 -2.18
N VAL A 85 3.32 13.77 -0.94
CA VAL A 85 2.52 14.97 -0.65
C VAL A 85 3.24 16.23 -1.11
N LEU A 86 4.56 16.34 -0.89
CA LEU A 86 5.34 17.51 -1.30
C LEU A 86 5.42 17.66 -2.84
N VAL A 87 5.60 16.56 -3.58
CA VAL A 87 5.61 16.57 -5.05
C VAL A 87 4.21 16.85 -5.61
N GLY A 88 3.16 16.31 -4.99
CA GLY A 88 1.76 16.62 -5.37
C GLY A 88 1.39 18.08 -5.16
N SER A 89 1.85 18.71 -4.07
CA SER A 89 1.60 20.12 -3.76
C SER A 89 2.29 21.08 -4.74
N VAL A 90 3.50 20.76 -5.22
CA VAL A 90 4.25 21.62 -6.16
C VAL A 90 3.60 21.62 -7.55
N LEU A 91 3.09 20.48 -8.04
CA LEU A 91 2.43 20.40 -9.35
C LEU A 91 1.04 21.08 -9.37
N PHE A 92 0.35 21.17 -8.23
CA PHE A 92 -0.94 21.87 -8.13
C PHE A 92 -0.80 23.41 -8.02
N SER A 93 0.38 23.91 -7.67
CA SER A 93 0.62 25.35 -7.45
C SER A 93 0.82 26.15 -8.74
N SER A 94 1.24 25.52 -9.84
CA SER A 94 1.49 26.23 -11.12
C SER A 94 0.20 26.65 -11.84
N SER A 95 -0.93 25.98 -11.58
CA SER A 95 -2.19 26.23 -12.29
C SER A 95 -2.99 27.41 -11.71
N ALA A 96 -2.87 27.71 -10.41
CA ALA A 96 -3.71 28.75 -9.79
C ALA A 96 -3.33 30.17 -10.25
N ILE A 97 -2.05 30.48 -10.41
CA ILE A 97 -1.57 31.83 -10.72
C ILE A 97 -1.94 32.25 -12.16
N LEU A 98 -1.77 31.35 -13.13
CA LEU A 98 -2.14 31.61 -14.52
C LEU A 98 -3.65 31.80 -14.69
N ASN A 99 -4.45 30.99 -14.01
CA ASN A 99 -5.91 31.11 -14.05
C ASN A 99 -6.39 32.42 -13.41
N VAL A 100 -5.81 32.85 -12.28
CA VAL A 100 -6.15 34.14 -11.66
C VAL A 100 -5.74 35.32 -12.52
N ALA A 101 -4.53 35.29 -13.11
CA ALA A 101 -4.07 36.35 -14.01
C ALA A 101 -4.97 36.47 -15.25
N PHE A 102 -5.45 35.35 -15.80
CA PHE A 102 -6.35 35.33 -16.95
C PHE A 102 -7.72 35.96 -16.62
N ILE A 103 -8.28 35.66 -15.44
CA ILE A 103 -9.55 36.24 -14.98
C ILE A 103 -9.42 37.76 -14.81
N VAL A 104 -8.34 38.24 -14.17
CA VAL A 104 -8.11 39.68 -13.96
C VAL A 104 -7.96 40.41 -15.31
N ALA A 105 -7.23 39.83 -16.26
CA ALA A 105 -7.08 40.41 -17.60
C ALA A 105 -8.43 40.56 -18.32
N ILE A 106 -9.30 39.54 -18.27
CA ILE A 106 -10.64 39.59 -18.87
C ILE A 106 -11.50 40.69 -18.22
N CYS A 107 -11.49 40.78 -16.88
CA CYS A 107 -12.25 41.80 -16.16
C CYS A 107 -11.80 43.23 -16.50
N VAL A 108 -10.49 43.47 -16.63
CA VAL A 108 -9.95 44.79 -16.99
C VAL A 108 -10.28 45.14 -18.45
N CYS A 109 -10.07 44.20 -19.38
CA CYS A 109 -10.38 44.41 -20.80
C CYS A 109 -11.87 44.72 -21.02
N THR A 110 -12.76 43.95 -20.40
CA THR A 110 -14.22 44.18 -20.50
C THR A 110 -14.63 45.52 -19.90
N SER A 111 -14.06 45.91 -18.76
CA SER A 111 -14.34 47.20 -18.12
C SER A 111 -13.86 48.38 -18.97
N PHE A 112 -12.68 48.28 -19.58
CA PHE A 112 -12.16 49.28 -20.50
C PHE A 112 -13.01 49.41 -21.77
N ILE A 113 -13.39 48.28 -22.37
CA ILE A 113 -14.28 48.26 -23.55
C ILE A 113 -15.63 48.86 -23.20
N PHE A 114 -16.18 48.54 -22.02
CA PHE A 114 -17.45 49.10 -21.55
C PHE A 114 -17.36 50.61 -21.34
N GLN A 115 -16.30 51.11 -20.71
CA GLN A 115 -16.09 52.54 -20.52
C GLN A 115 -15.86 53.27 -21.85
N TYR A 116 -15.14 52.66 -22.80
CA TYR A 116 -14.95 53.19 -24.14
C TYR A 116 -16.27 53.25 -24.92
N LYS A 117 -17.08 52.17 -24.88
CA LYS A 117 -18.42 52.12 -25.46
C LYS A 117 -19.37 53.13 -24.81
N LYS A 118 -19.30 53.31 -23.49
CA LYS A 118 -20.07 54.31 -22.76
C LYS A 118 -19.69 55.73 -23.18
N LYS A 119 -18.39 56.00 -23.34
CA LYS A 119 -17.87 57.29 -23.81
C LYS A 119 -18.28 57.60 -25.26
N LEU A 120 -18.29 56.59 -26.14
CA LEU A 120 -18.78 56.71 -27.53
C LEU A 120 -20.30 56.85 -27.66
N ARG A 121 -21.09 56.41 -26.67
CA ARG A 121 -22.56 56.57 -26.65
C ARG A 121 -23.00 57.91 -26.02
N SER A 122 -22.09 58.60 -25.33
CA SER A 122 -22.32 59.88 -24.66
C SER A 122 -21.80 61.09 -25.45
N ALA A 123 -21.17 60.86 -26.60
CA ALA A 123 -20.82 61.87 -27.60
C ALA A 123 -21.83 61.79 -28.74
#